data_AF-D4CIY3-F1
#
_entry.id   AF-D4CIY3-F1
#
_cell.length_a   1.000
_cell.length_b   1.000
_cell.length_c   1.000
_cell.angle_alpha   90.00
_cell.angle_beta   90.00
_cell.angle_gamma   90.00
#
_symmetry.space_group_name_H-M   'P 1'
#
loop_
_entity.id
_entity.type
_entity.pdbx_description
1 polymer ?
#
loop_
_entity_poly.entity_id
_entity_poly.type
_entity_poly.pdbx_seq_one_letter_code
_entity_poly.pdbx_strand_id
1 'polypeptide(L)'
;MGLETENPLEFLNQAKQALLDQRALSESLREAREQEESATRALESARKELSERKERTLKNRSEEIKKTYERQIEQIDGALKKARSQRERAKNLGVKGRIASETEPVNEENQELWRRFKAVLRKDKAPFFCGTRLYYMLFQPSGFSEFLGLFFAFLLFFLLIPIGVYLLLPERRTLYLIAVYLLDILIFGGLYVLISNQTKGKHGEAIREGRGFLNEMRKNRKRIRNIARGIRSDSSEEPYHLEDYDSEIGKAEQEREQTIREMQSAQDTFEKVTKNIITGEMDSAAQAELDQLSDQLAESSRRRSELEKREKLGEQELSLRYEQLLGKPHMKEEEIDRLYELIQSGEASSLIDAVTKLEGKG
;
A
#
# COMPACT_ATOMS: atom_id res chain seq x y z
N MET A 1 -11.68 -48.81 75.51
CA MET A 1 -13.09 -48.42 75.74
C MET A 1 -13.34 -48.14 77.23
N GLY A 2 -12.51 -47.31 77.88
CA GLY A 2 -12.59 -47.07 79.34
C GLY A 2 -12.84 -45.62 79.72
N LEU A 3 -12.21 -44.67 79.01
CA LEU A 3 -12.30 -43.24 79.33
C LEU A 3 -13.58 -42.56 78.82
N GLU A 4 -14.22 -43.11 77.77
CA GLU A 4 -15.33 -42.46 77.04
C GLU A 4 -16.69 -42.60 77.76
N THR A 5 -16.82 -43.58 78.66
CA THR A 5 -18.01 -43.83 79.49
C THR A 5 -17.88 -43.33 80.92
N GLU A 6 -16.67 -42.98 81.37
CA GLU A 6 -16.39 -42.50 82.72
C GLU A 6 -16.61 -40.98 82.89
N ASN A 7 -16.47 -40.19 81.80
CA ASN A 7 -16.75 -38.75 81.81
C ASN A 7 -17.40 -38.25 80.50
N PRO A 8 -18.73 -38.40 80.33
CA PRO A 8 -19.42 -38.11 79.06
C PRO A 8 -19.45 -36.62 78.69
N LEU A 9 -19.40 -35.71 79.66
CA LEU A 9 -19.35 -34.26 79.41
C LEU A 9 -17.99 -33.84 78.83
N GLU A 10 -16.90 -34.45 79.33
CA GLU A 10 -15.56 -34.20 78.79
C GLU A 10 -15.42 -34.73 77.36
N PHE A 11 -16.01 -35.90 77.08
CA PHE A 11 -16.08 -36.47 75.72
C PHE A 11 -16.82 -35.55 74.74
N LEU A 12 -17.99 -35.04 75.11
CA LEU A 12 -18.77 -34.12 74.26
C LEU A 12 -18.04 -32.79 74.02
N ASN A 13 -17.36 -32.24 75.02
CA ASN A 13 -16.52 -31.06 74.85
C ASN A 13 -15.33 -31.31 73.90
N GLN A 14 -14.67 -32.46 74.01
CA GLN A 14 -13.60 -32.84 73.08
C GLN A 14 -14.13 -33.03 71.65
N ALA A 15 -15.31 -33.63 71.49
CA ALA A 15 -15.98 -33.79 70.19
C ALA A 15 -16.33 -32.43 69.56
N LYS A 16 -16.87 -31.49 70.35
CA LYS A 16 -17.17 -30.13 69.91
C LYS A 16 -15.90 -29.38 69.47
N GLN A 17 -14.84 -29.47 70.26
CA GLN A 17 -13.56 -28.83 69.93
C GLN A 17 -12.98 -29.42 68.63
N ALA A 18 -13.03 -30.73 68.46
CA ALA A 18 -12.56 -31.39 67.24
C ALA A 18 -13.37 -30.96 65.99
N LEU A 19 -14.68 -30.72 66.10
CA LEU A 19 -15.49 -30.17 65.01
C LEU A 19 -15.11 -28.72 64.66
N LEU A 20 -14.87 -27.88 65.67
CA LEU A 20 -14.41 -26.50 65.49
C LEU A 20 -13.04 -26.45 64.81
N ASP A 21 -12.10 -27.28 65.27
CA ASP A 21 -10.76 -27.39 64.70
C ASP A 21 -10.83 -27.88 63.24
N GLN A 22 -11.72 -28.83 62.93
CA GLN A 22 -11.94 -29.32 61.57
C GLN A 22 -12.54 -28.25 60.65
N ARG A 23 -13.49 -27.46 61.15
CA ARG A 23 -14.06 -26.34 60.39
C ARG A 23 -13.02 -25.26 60.09
N ALA A 24 -12.20 -24.90 61.08
CA ALA A 24 -11.09 -23.96 60.90
C ALA A 24 -10.03 -24.49 59.90
N LEU A 25 -9.75 -25.79 59.93
CA LEU A 25 -8.89 -26.45 58.94
C LEU A 25 -9.48 -26.37 57.52
N SER A 26 -10.79 -26.61 57.37
CA SER A 26 -11.45 -26.54 56.06
C SER A 26 -11.48 -25.12 55.49
N GLU A 27 -11.72 -24.10 56.33
CA GLU A 27 -11.61 -22.69 55.94
C GLU A 27 -10.18 -22.33 55.52
N SER A 28 -9.18 -22.73 56.31
CA SER A 28 -7.76 -22.54 55.98
C SER A 28 -7.35 -23.25 54.68
N LEU A 29 -7.91 -24.43 54.41
CA LEU A 29 -7.65 -25.17 53.17
C LEU A 29 -8.29 -24.46 51.97
N ARG A 30 -9.48 -23.87 52.12
CA ARG A 30 -10.11 -23.06 51.08
C ARG A 30 -9.24 -21.86 50.72
N GLU A 31 -8.75 -21.13 51.72
CA GLU A 31 -7.83 -20.00 51.50
C GLU A 31 -6.53 -20.44 50.82
N ALA A 32 -5.95 -21.58 51.24
CA ALA A 32 -4.76 -22.13 50.61
C ALA A 32 -4.98 -22.54 49.14
N ARG A 33 -6.18 -23.03 48.78
CA ARG A 33 -6.56 -23.32 47.38
C ARG A 33 -6.65 -22.04 46.55
N GLU A 34 -7.28 -21.00 47.08
CA GLU A 34 -7.36 -19.70 46.40
C GLU A 34 -5.97 -19.07 46.22
N GLN A 35 -5.10 -19.18 47.22
CA GLN A 35 -3.70 -18.75 47.12
C GLN A 35 -2.93 -19.51 46.04
N GLU A 36 -3.05 -20.84 45.97
CA GLU A 36 -2.40 -21.66 44.94
C GLU A 36 -2.90 -21.30 43.54
N GLU A 37 -4.21 -21.09 43.38
CA GLU A 37 -4.80 -20.68 42.11
C GLU A 37 -4.30 -19.29 41.69
N SER A 38 -4.22 -18.34 42.63
CA SER A 38 -3.69 -17.00 42.36
C SER A 38 -2.21 -17.03 41.96
N ALA A 39 -1.39 -17.84 42.64
CA ALA A 39 0.04 -18.01 42.33
C ALA A 39 0.24 -18.68 40.97
N THR A 40 -0.60 -19.67 40.63
CA THR A 40 -0.61 -20.33 39.32
C THR A 40 -0.89 -19.32 38.20
N ARG A 41 -1.95 -18.51 38.36
CA ARG A 41 -2.32 -17.47 37.39
C ARG A 41 -1.23 -16.41 37.24
N ALA A 42 -0.58 -16.01 38.34
CA ALA A 42 0.52 -15.05 38.31
C ALA A 42 1.71 -15.58 37.49
N LEU A 43 2.11 -16.83 37.71
CA LEU A 43 3.20 -17.47 36.96
C LEU A 43 2.85 -17.64 35.48
N GLU A 44 1.64 -18.08 35.16
CA GLU A 44 1.18 -18.22 33.77
C GLU A 44 1.12 -16.87 33.06
N SER A 45 0.61 -15.83 33.74
CA SER A 45 0.56 -14.46 33.21
C SER A 45 1.95 -13.92 32.92
N ALA A 46 2.90 -14.08 33.85
CA ALA A 46 4.28 -13.63 33.67
C ALA A 46 4.97 -14.33 32.49
N ARG A 47 4.78 -15.66 32.35
CA ARG A 47 5.30 -16.44 31.21
C ARG A 47 4.70 -15.97 29.88
N LYS A 48 3.39 -15.70 29.86
CA LYS A 48 2.69 -15.21 28.67
C LYS A 48 3.18 -13.81 28.29
N GLU A 49 3.28 -12.90 29.24
CA GLU A 49 3.79 -11.55 29.02
C GLU A 49 5.22 -11.55 28.47
N LEU A 50 6.09 -12.41 29.02
CA LEU A 50 7.44 -12.59 28.50
C LEU A 50 7.43 -13.07 27.04
N SER A 51 6.57 -14.04 26.71
CA SER A 51 6.42 -14.55 25.35
C SER A 51 5.96 -13.47 24.37
N GLU A 52 4.92 -12.71 24.73
CA GLU A 52 4.40 -11.60 23.90
C GLU A 52 5.43 -10.49 23.74
N ARG A 53 6.17 -10.16 24.80
CA ARG A 53 7.25 -9.16 24.76
C ARG A 53 8.38 -9.60 23.84
N LYS A 54 8.76 -10.89 23.87
CA LYS A 54 9.75 -11.48 22.95
C LYS A 54 9.30 -11.32 21.50
N GLU A 55 8.09 -11.77 21.18
CA GLU A 55 7.55 -11.69 19.83
C GLU A 55 7.51 -10.25 19.31
N ARG A 56 6.98 -9.32 20.12
CA ARG A 56 6.93 -7.89 19.77
C ARG A 56 8.33 -7.31 19.53
N THR A 57 9.29 -7.64 20.38
CA THR A 57 10.67 -7.12 20.26
C THR A 57 11.37 -7.66 19.01
N LEU A 58 11.23 -8.96 18.75
CA LEU A 58 11.81 -9.61 17.57
C LEU A 58 11.21 -9.07 16.28
N LYS A 59 9.88 -8.91 16.24
CA LYS A 59 9.18 -8.33 15.10
C LYS A 59 9.63 -6.89 14.83
N ASN A 60 9.63 -6.04 15.85
CA ASN A 60 10.03 -4.64 15.71
C ASN A 60 11.47 -4.50 15.19
N ARG A 61 12.41 -5.27 15.75
CA ARG A 61 13.82 -5.23 15.31
C ARG A 61 14.00 -5.74 13.88
N SER A 62 13.31 -6.81 13.49
CA SER A 62 13.32 -7.32 12.11
C SER A 62 12.78 -6.29 11.12
N GLU A 63 11.66 -5.63 11.46
CA GLU A 63 11.07 -4.56 10.66
C GLU A 63 11.97 -3.32 10.57
N GLU A 64 12.66 -2.94 11.65
CA GLU A 64 13.61 -1.81 11.65
C GLU A 64 14.81 -2.05 10.74
N ILE A 65 15.38 -3.27 10.75
CA ILE A 65 16.46 -3.66 9.83
C ILE A 65 15.96 -3.49 8.40
N LYS A 66 14.81 -4.11 8.07
CA LYS A 66 14.22 -4.04 6.73
C LYS A 66 13.98 -2.60 6.29
N LYS A 67 13.35 -1.79 7.13
CA LYS A 67 12.99 -0.39 6.84
C LYS A 67 14.22 0.49 6.59
N THR A 68 15.34 0.19 7.25
CA THR A 68 16.59 0.94 7.06
C THR A 68 17.15 0.72 5.65
N TYR A 69 17.20 -0.52 5.19
CA TYR A 69 17.63 -0.85 3.83
C TYR A 69 16.63 -0.40 2.77
N GLU A 70 15.31 -0.54 3.01
CA GLU A 70 14.28 -0.05 2.09
C GLU A 70 14.40 1.46 1.82
N ARG A 71 14.71 2.26 2.85
CA ARG A 71 14.97 3.71 2.67
C ARG A 71 16.20 3.99 1.81
N GLN A 72 17.28 3.21 1.97
CA GLN A 72 18.47 3.36 1.13
C GLN A 72 18.15 2.99 -0.33
N ILE A 73 17.44 1.88 -0.55
CA ILE A 73 16.99 1.47 -1.88
C ILE A 73 16.11 2.55 -2.51
N GLU A 74 15.19 3.16 -1.76
CA GLU A 74 14.33 4.24 -2.26
C GLU A 74 15.13 5.48 -2.67
N GLN A 75 16.19 5.83 -1.92
CA GLN A 75 17.09 6.92 -2.27
C GLN A 75 17.85 6.62 -3.57
N ILE A 76 18.37 5.41 -3.71
CA ILE A 76 19.06 4.95 -4.93
C ILE A 76 18.10 4.93 -6.12
N ASP A 77 16.87 4.42 -5.95
CA ASP A 77 15.82 4.42 -6.98
C ASP A 77 15.44 5.84 -7.41
N GLY A 78 15.37 6.77 -6.46
CA GLY A 78 15.20 8.19 -6.72
C GLY A 78 16.34 8.79 -7.55
N ALA A 79 17.58 8.43 -7.25
CA ALA A 79 18.77 8.86 -8.00
C ALA A 79 18.78 8.25 -9.41
N LEU A 80 18.51 6.96 -9.55
CA LEU A 80 18.39 6.24 -10.83
C LEU A 80 17.34 6.88 -11.74
N LYS A 81 16.16 7.21 -11.20
CA LYS A 81 15.11 7.89 -11.97
C LYS A 81 15.58 9.24 -12.49
N LYS A 82 16.32 10.01 -11.68
CA LYS A 82 16.88 11.31 -12.10
C LYS A 82 17.95 11.13 -13.18
N ALA A 83 18.89 10.20 -12.99
CA ALA A 83 19.96 9.91 -13.94
C ALA A 83 19.41 9.46 -15.29
N ARG A 84 18.46 8.50 -15.31
CA ARG A 84 17.76 8.07 -16.53
C ARG A 84 17.03 9.22 -17.22
N SER A 85 16.39 10.12 -16.46
CA SER A 85 15.73 11.29 -17.04
C SER A 85 16.74 12.27 -17.66
N GLN A 86 17.91 12.46 -17.04
CA GLN A 86 18.97 13.31 -17.60
C GLN A 86 19.55 12.72 -18.88
N ARG A 87 19.82 11.40 -18.90
CA ARG A 87 20.24 10.66 -20.09
C ARG A 87 19.26 10.85 -21.25
N GLU A 88 17.96 10.63 -21.01
CA GLU A 88 16.93 10.81 -22.04
C GLU A 88 16.83 12.26 -22.53
N ARG A 89 17.05 13.24 -21.66
CA ARG A 89 17.12 14.65 -22.08
C ARG A 89 18.35 14.91 -22.97
N ALA A 90 19.52 14.40 -22.59
CA ALA A 90 20.75 14.51 -23.37
C ALA A 90 20.58 13.88 -24.76
N LYS A 91 20.02 12.65 -24.81
CA LYS A 91 19.65 11.98 -26.07
C LYS A 91 18.73 12.82 -26.93
N ASN A 92 17.62 13.33 -26.36
CA ASN A 92 16.67 14.16 -27.10
C ASN A 92 17.28 15.46 -27.63
N LEU A 93 18.22 16.06 -26.89
CA LEU A 93 18.98 17.22 -27.34
C LEU A 93 19.93 16.85 -28.48
N GLY A 94 20.65 15.73 -28.36
CA GLY A 94 21.52 15.19 -29.41
C GLY A 94 20.76 14.90 -30.71
N VAL A 95 19.62 14.21 -30.62
CA VAL A 95 18.72 13.94 -31.76
C VAL A 95 18.27 15.24 -32.43
N LYS A 96 17.86 16.25 -31.65
CA LYS A 96 17.47 17.56 -32.20
C LYS A 96 18.64 18.27 -32.87
N GLY A 97 19.82 18.25 -32.26
CA GLY A 97 21.04 18.84 -32.80
C GLY A 97 21.45 18.18 -34.12
N ARG A 98 21.43 16.84 -34.18
CA ARG A 98 21.72 16.07 -35.39
C ARG A 98 20.72 16.34 -36.50
N ILE A 99 19.42 16.39 -36.20
CA ILE A 99 18.40 16.79 -37.19
C ILE A 99 18.69 18.19 -37.72
N ALA A 100 19.03 19.14 -36.84
CA ALA A 100 19.33 20.51 -37.27
C ALA A 100 20.55 20.54 -38.20
N SER A 101 21.65 19.88 -37.82
CA SER A 101 22.89 19.83 -38.60
C SER A 101 22.71 19.08 -39.93
N GLU A 102 22.12 17.88 -39.93
CA GLU A 102 21.94 17.11 -41.17
C GLU A 102 20.92 17.74 -42.14
N THR A 103 19.99 18.56 -41.63
CA THR A 103 19.01 19.25 -42.48
C THR A 103 19.44 20.65 -42.90
N GLU A 104 20.51 21.19 -42.31
CA GLU A 104 21.09 22.50 -42.65
C GLU A 104 21.34 22.69 -44.15
N PRO A 105 22.06 21.81 -44.88
CA PRO A 105 22.31 22.03 -46.31
C PRO A 105 21.01 22.07 -47.14
N VAL A 106 20.01 21.26 -46.76
CA VAL A 106 18.69 21.26 -47.45
C VAL A 106 17.89 22.52 -47.11
N ASN A 107 18.09 23.08 -45.91
CA ASN A 107 17.49 24.35 -45.52
C ASN A 107 18.14 25.53 -46.27
N GLU A 108 19.46 25.53 -46.42
CA GLU A 108 20.19 26.51 -47.23
C GLU A 108 19.74 26.47 -48.70
N GLU A 109 19.63 25.26 -49.28
CA GLU A 109 19.09 25.05 -50.62
C GLU A 109 17.68 25.65 -50.75
N ASN A 110 16.81 25.43 -49.76
CA ASN A 110 15.46 26.03 -49.75
C ASN A 110 15.50 27.57 -49.68
N GLN A 111 16.42 28.15 -48.91
CA GLN A 111 16.59 29.61 -48.86
C GLN A 111 17.04 30.14 -50.23
N GLU A 112 17.96 29.44 -50.90
CA GLU A 112 18.42 29.82 -52.22
C GLU A 112 17.31 29.70 -53.28
N LEU A 113 16.56 28.58 -53.29
CA LEU A 113 15.40 28.38 -54.16
C LEU A 113 14.36 29.50 -53.98
N TRP A 114 14.14 29.94 -52.74
CA TRP A 114 13.25 31.07 -52.45
C TRP A 114 13.77 32.40 -52.99
N ARG A 115 15.08 32.66 -52.90
CA ARG A 115 15.72 33.85 -53.49
C ARG A 115 15.60 33.81 -55.02
N ARG A 116 15.89 32.67 -55.66
CA ARG A 116 15.76 32.46 -57.11
C ARG A 116 14.31 32.65 -57.59
N PHE A 117 13.34 32.07 -56.87
CA PHE A 117 11.91 32.26 -57.11
C PHE A 117 11.50 33.75 -57.14
N LYS A 118 11.92 34.52 -56.12
CA LYS A 118 11.66 35.96 -56.08
C LYS A 118 12.37 36.71 -57.20
N ALA A 119 13.60 36.32 -57.54
CA ALA A 119 14.38 36.97 -58.59
C ALA A 119 13.72 36.80 -59.97
N VAL A 120 13.23 35.60 -60.30
CA VAL A 120 12.52 35.33 -61.57
C VAL A 120 11.27 36.20 -61.70
N LEU A 121 10.44 36.26 -60.67
CA LEU A 121 9.23 37.11 -60.68
C LEU A 121 9.56 38.60 -60.78
N ARG A 122 10.65 39.05 -60.14
CA ARG A 122 11.08 40.45 -60.17
C ARG A 122 11.67 40.85 -61.53
N LYS A 123 12.43 39.96 -62.17
CA LYS A 123 12.98 40.14 -63.52
C LYS A 123 11.87 40.34 -64.56
N ASP A 124 10.82 39.54 -64.43
CA ASP A 124 9.65 39.57 -65.32
C ASP A 124 8.64 40.69 -64.97
N LYS A 125 8.91 41.47 -63.91
CA LYS A 125 8.02 42.52 -63.36
C LYS A 125 6.60 41.99 -63.08
N ALA A 126 6.49 40.72 -62.68
CA ALA A 126 5.22 40.10 -62.37
C ALA A 126 4.56 40.80 -61.17
N PRO A 127 3.22 40.92 -61.14
CA PRO A 127 2.51 41.48 -60.00
C PRO A 127 2.86 40.78 -58.68
N PHE A 128 2.83 41.52 -57.55
CA PHE A 128 3.26 41.00 -56.25
C PHE A 128 2.48 39.73 -55.83
N PHE A 129 1.21 39.64 -56.20
CA PHE A 129 0.35 38.51 -55.85
C PHE A 129 0.77 37.20 -56.53
N CYS A 130 1.45 37.25 -57.68
CA CYS A 130 2.03 36.09 -58.36
C CYS A 130 3.10 35.39 -57.49
N GLY A 131 3.71 36.10 -56.55
CA GLY A 131 4.69 35.55 -55.62
C GLY A 131 4.09 34.77 -54.44
N THR A 132 2.76 34.68 -54.34
CA THR A 132 2.08 34.04 -53.21
C THR A 132 1.80 32.56 -53.48
N ARG A 133 1.83 31.74 -52.43
CA ARG A 133 1.44 30.32 -52.56
C ARG A 133 -0.03 30.16 -52.96
N LEU A 134 -0.89 31.10 -52.55
CA LEU A 134 -2.31 31.09 -52.88
C LEU A 134 -2.53 31.24 -54.39
N TYR A 135 -1.83 32.16 -55.04
CA TYR A 135 -1.87 32.30 -56.50
C TYR A 135 -1.52 30.99 -57.18
N TYR A 136 -0.43 30.38 -56.76
CA TYR A 136 0.02 29.11 -57.30
C TYR A 136 -1.00 27.98 -57.07
N MET A 137 -1.59 27.88 -55.87
CA MET A 137 -2.66 26.92 -55.57
C MET A 137 -3.88 27.09 -56.48
N LEU A 138 -4.32 28.33 -56.69
CA LEU A 138 -5.54 28.63 -57.46
C LEU A 138 -5.33 28.49 -58.97
N PHE A 139 -4.22 29.01 -59.49
CA PHE A 139 -4.03 29.14 -60.94
C PHE A 139 -3.13 28.06 -61.55
N GLN A 140 -2.26 27.40 -60.78
CA GLN A 140 -1.31 26.41 -61.32
C GLN A 140 -1.09 25.23 -60.35
N PRO A 141 -2.14 24.58 -59.81
CA PRO A 141 -1.97 23.52 -58.81
C PRO A 141 -1.13 22.35 -59.36
N SER A 142 -0.22 21.82 -58.54
CA SER A 142 0.71 20.76 -58.97
C SER A 142 0.70 19.50 -58.10
N GLY A 143 -0.23 19.39 -57.15
CA GLY A 143 -0.31 18.23 -56.26
C GLY A 143 -1.65 18.11 -55.55
N PHE A 144 -1.94 16.93 -55.02
CA PHE A 144 -3.25 16.59 -54.46
C PHE A 144 -3.75 17.60 -53.41
N SER A 145 -2.89 18.05 -52.49
CA SER A 145 -3.28 19.04 -51.48
C SER A 145 -3.62 20.42 -52.06
N GLU A 146 -2.95 20.84 -53.15
CA GLU A 146 -3.27 22.10 -53.82
C GLU A 146 -4.56 21.98 -54.64
N PHE A 147 -4.78 20.83 -55.29
CA PHE A 147 -6.05 20.54 -55.96
C PHE A 147 -7.22 20.50 -54.96
N LEU A 148 -7.01 19.93 -53.78
CA LEU A 148 -8.02 19.93 -52.73
C LEU A 148 -8.27 21.34 -52.21
N GLY A 149 -7.23 22.16 -52.06
CA GLY A 149 -7.36 23.58 -51.72
C GLY A 149 -8.13 24.37 -52.78
N LEU A 150 -7.85 24.14 -54.07
CA LEU A 150 -8.61 24.70 -55.17
C LEU A 150 -10.07 24.24 -55.16
N PHE A 151 -10.33 22.96 -54.90
CA PHE A 151 -11.68 22.42 -54.78
C PHE A 151 -12.47 23.08 -53.64
N PHE A 152 -11.86 23.25 -52.46
CA PHE A 152 -12.50 23.98 -51.37
C PHE A 152 -12.70 25.46 -51.69
N ALA A 153 -11.76 26.10 -52.38
CA ALA A 153 -11.96 27.47 -52.87
C ALA A 153 -13.15 27.54 -53.84
N PHE A 154 -13.29 26.56 -54.74
CA PHE A 154 -14.44 26.46 -55.63
C PHE A 154 -15.76 26.29 -54.86
N LEU A 155 -15.82 25.39 -53.89
CA LEU A 155 -17.00 25.24 -53.03
C LEU A 155 -17.31 26.52 -52.24
N LEU A 156 -16.29 27.20 -51.74
CA LEU A 156 -16.48 28.45 -51.02
C LEU A 156 -17.13 29.51 -51.92
N PHE A 157 -16.54 29.76 -53.09
CA PHE A 157 -16.99 30.82 -53.99
C PHE A 157 -18.28 30.47 -54.73
N PHE A 158 -18.43 29.24 -55.22
CA PHE A 158 -19.55 28.87 -56.09
C PHE A 158 -20.63 28.03 -55.42
N LEU A 159 -20.51 27.73 -54.13
CA LEU A 159 -21.58 27.05 -53.37
C LEU A 159 -21.94 27.86 -52.14
N LEU A 160 -20.98 28.10 -51.24
CA LEU A 160 -21.27 28.70 -49.93
C LEU A 160 -21.67 30.18 -50.03
N ILE A 161 -20.97 30.98 -50.84
CA ILE A 161 -21.27 32.40 -51.02
C ILE A 161 -22.66 32.60 -51.69
N PRO A 162 -22.98 31.97 -52.84
CA PRO A 162 -24.31 32.07 -53.45
C PRO A 162 -25.45 31.66 -52.51
N ILE A 163 -25.28 30.55 -51.79
CA ILE A 163 -26.27 30.09 -50.80
C ILE A 163 -26.40 31.11 -49.66
N GLY A 164 -25.28 31.59 -49.13
CA GLY A 164 -25.27 32.57 -48.05
C GLY A 164 -25.98 33.87 -48.45
N VAL A 165 -25.65 34.41 -49.62
CA VAL A 165 -26.30 35.62 -50.17
C VAL A 165 -27.79 35.38 -50.41
N TYR A 166 -28.18 34.23 -50.96
CA TYR A 166 -29.58 33.88 -51.17
C TYR A 166 -30.39 33.77 -49.87
N LEU A 167 -29.82 33.18 -48.82
CA LEU A 167 -30.49 33.03 -47.53
C LEU A 167 -30.72 34.37 -46.80
N LEU A 168 -29.88 35.37 -47.07
CA LEU A 168 -29.97 36.73 -46.54
C LEU A 168 -31.01 37.60 -47.28
N LEU A 169 -31.51 37.17 -48.44
CA LEU A 169 -32.55 37.91 -49.17
C LEU A 169 -33.92 37.75 -48.47
N PRO A 170 -34.69 38.85 -48.34
CA PRO A 170 -35.99 38.85 -47.65
C PRO A 170 -37.07 38.08 -48.42
N GLU A 171 -37.03 38.06 -49.76
CA GLU A 171 -37.91 37.25 -50.59
C GLU A 171 -37.12 36.10 -51.24
N ARG A 172 -37.55 34.85 -51.01
CA ARG A 172 -36.87 33.63 -51.48
C ARG A 172 -37.55 33.04 -52.71
N ARG A 173 -37.49 33.77 -53.83
CA ARG A 173 -37.98 33.30 -55.14
C ARG A 173 -36.86 32.60 -55.90
N THR A 174 -37.18 31.53 -56.63
CA THR A 174 -36.23 30.78 -57.46
C THR A 174 -35.47 31.67 -58.45
N LEU A 175 -36.11 32.73 -58.97
CA LEU A 175 -35.48 33.70 -59.87
C LEU A 175 -34.31 34.46 -59.22
N TYR A 176 -34.39 34.75 -57.91
CA TYR A 176 -33.28 35.42 -57.20
C TYR A 176 -32.09 34.49 -57.02
N LEU A 177 -32.30 33.19 -56.82
CA LEU A 177 -31.20 32.23 -56.77
C LEU A 177 -30.44 32.21 -58.10
N ILE A 178 -31.18 32.15 -59.23
CA ILE A 178 -30.59 32.18 -60.57
C ILE A 178 -29.80 33.48 -60.78
N ALA A 179 -30.37 34.63 -60.39
CA ALA A 179 -29.70 35.92 -60.50
C ALA A 179 -28.43 36.01 -59.64
N VAL A 180 -28.46 35.50 -58.40
CA VAL A 180 -27.30 35.46 -57.49
C VAL A 180 -26.18 34.60 -58.08
N TYR A 181 -26.49 33.40 -58.59
CA TYR A 181 -25.49 32.55 -59.23
C TYR A 181 -24.92 33.17 -60.51
N LEU A 182 -25.75 33.83 -61.33
CA LEU A 182 -25.29 34.50 -62.54
C LEU A 182 -24.34 35.65 -62.20
N LEU A 183 -24.67 36.45 -61.19
CA LEU A 183 -23.82 37.54 -60.72
C LEU A 183 -22.51 37.02 -60.08
N ASP A 184 -22.59 35.97 -59.26
CA ASP A 184 -21.43 35.33 -58.63
C ASP A 184 -20.44 34.79 -59.67
N ILE A 185 -20.93 34.06 -60.68
CA ILE A 185 -20.10 33.56 -61.79
C ILE A 185 -19.49 34.70 -62.59
N LEU A 186 -20.24 35.77 -62.85
CA LEU A 186 -19.72 36.93 -63.56
C LEU A 186 -18.60 37.62 -62.77
N ILE A 187 -18.78 37.80 -61.46
CA ILE A 187 -17.82 38.48 -60.59
C ILE A 187 -16.60 37.59 -60.34
N PHE A 188 -16.77 36.43 -59.70
CA PHE A 188 -15.64 35.58 -59.30
C PHE A 188 -15.06 34.80 -60.47
N GLY A 189 -15.91 34.24 -61.34
CA GLY A 189 -15.46 33.57 -62.56
C GLY A 189 -14.80 34.55 -63.53
N GLY A 190 -15.41 35.72 -63.74
CA GLY A 190 -14.82 36.80 -64.54
C GLY A 190 -13.47 37.28 -63.98
N LEU A 191 -13.41 37.58 -62.68
CA LEU A 191 -12.16 38.00 -62.02
C LEU A 191 -11.07 36.91 -62.12
N TYR A 192 -11.43 35.64 -61.92
CA TYR A 192 -10.49 34.53 -62.06
C TYR A 192 -9.92 34.43 -63.49
N VAL A 193 -10.78 34.55 -64.52
CA VAL A 193 -10.34 34.54 -65.92
C VAL A 193 -9.47 35.76 -66.25
N LEU A 194 -9.85 36.95 -65.77
CA LEU A 194 -9.07 38.18 -65.99
C LEU A 194 -7.66 38.06 -65.40
N ILE A 195 -7.55 37.63 -64.14
CA ILE A 195 -6.26 37.42 -63.48
C ILE A 195 -5.46 36.36 -64.23
N SER A 196 -6.07 35.21 -64.54
CA SER A 196 -5.42 34.12 -65.27
C SER A 196 -4.88 34.55 -66.63
N ASN A 197 -5.66 35.33 -67.39
CA ASN A 197 -5.23 35.82 -68.70
C ASN A 197 -4.09 36.85 -68.60
N GLN A 198 -4.22 37.79 -67.66
CA GLN A 198 -3.19 38.81 -67.43
C GLN A 198 -1.85 38.20 -67.01
N THR A 199 -1.89 37.17 -66.16
CA THR A 199 -0.68 36.57 -65.61
C THR A 199 -0.13 35.44 -66.47
N LYS A 200 -0.95 34.48 -66.90
CA LYS A 200 -0.45 33.35 -67.73
C LYS A 200 -0.11 33.77 -69.16
N GLY A 201 -0.76 34.80 -69.69
CA GLY A 201 -0.45 35.33 -71.03
C GLY A 201 0.86 36.11 -71.07
N LYS A 202 1.07 37.03 -70.11
CA LYS A 202 2.25 37.93 -70.12
C LYS A 202 3.45 37.42 -69.34
N HIS A 203 3.21 36.67 -68.26
CA HIS A 203 4.23 36.24 -67.29
C HIS A 203 4.34 34.71 -67.20
N GLY A 204 3.82 34.00 -68.21
CA GLY A 204 3.63 32.55 -68.19
C GLY A 204 4.91 31.76 -67.97
N GLU A 205 6.02 32.17 -68.59
CA GLU A 205 7.32 31.52 -68.43
C GLU A 205 7.87 31.68 -67.01
N ALA A 206 7.89 32.92 -66.48
CA ALA A 206 8.34 33.21 -65.12
C ALA A 206 7.48 32.49 -64.06
N ILE A 207 6.17 32.37 -64.30
CA ILE A 207 5.27 31.63 -63.41
C ILE A 207 5.57 30.12 -63.45
N ARG A 208 5.80 29.56 -64.64
CA ARG A 208 6.13 28.14 -64.83
C ARG A 208 7.48 27.79 -64.19
N GLU A 209 8.49 28.62 -64.38
CA GLU A 209 9.79 28.49 -63.74
C GLU A 209 9.67 28.64 -62.22
N GLY A 210 8.94 29.64 -61.74
CA GLY A 210 8.64 29.83 -60.32
C GLY A 210 7.94 28.63 -59.68
N ARG A 211 7.06 27.95 -60.43
CA ARG A 211 6.45 26.69 -60.00
C ARG A 211 7.48 25.57 -59.84
N GLY A 212 8.52 25.52 -60.68
CA GLY A 212 9.64 24.60 -60.55
C GLY A 212 10.28 24.70 -59.16
N PHE A 213 10.68 25.90 -58.75
CA PHE A 213 11.28 26.15 -57.42
C PHE A 213 10.32 25.78 -56.27
N LEU A 214 9.02 26.08 -56.39
CA LEU A 214 8.02 25.70 -55.38
C LEU A 214 7.88 24.17 -55.24
N ASN A 215 7.95 23.45 -56.35
CA ASN A 215 7.90 21.99 -56.35
C ASN A 215 9.18 21.39 -55.75
N GLU A 216 10.36 21.95 -56.04
CA GLU A 216 11.64 21.54 -55.45
C GLU A 216 11.66 21.78 -53.94
N MET A 217 11.26 22.96 -53.46
CA MET A 217 11.11 23.22 -52.02
C MET A 217 10.12 22.23 -51.35
N ARG A 218 9.06 21.81 -52.05
CA ARG A 218 8.14 20.78 -51.55
C ARG A 218 8.81 19.41 -51.43
N LYS A 219 9.65 19.02 -52.40
CA LYS A 219 10.46 17.80 -52.34
C LYS A 219 11.47 17.88 -51.19
N ASN A 220 12.15 19.00 -51.02
CA ASN A 220 13.11 19.22 -49.94
C ASN A 220 12.46 19.13 -48.55
N ARG A 221 11.24 19.64 -48.37
CA ARG A 221 10.46 19.41 -47.13
C ARG A 221 10.11 17.94 -46.87
N LYS A 222 9.92 17.13 -47.91
CA LYS A 222 9.76 15.68 -47.74
C LYS A 222 11.09 15.05 -47.34
N ARG A 223 12.19 15.46 -47.98
CA ARG A 223 13.55 15.01 -47.65
C ARG A 223 13.91 15.32 -46.20
N ILE A 224 13.71 16.55 -45.73
CA ILE A 224 13.92 16.95 -44.31
C ILE A 224 13.11 16.07 -43.36
N ARG A 225 11.83 15.81 -43.66
CA ARG A 225 11.00 14.93 -42.83
C ARG A 225 11.49 13.49 -42.82
N ASN A 226 11.99 12.99 -43.95
CA ASN A 226 12.53 11.65 -44.05
C ASN A 226 13.85 11.52 -43.29
N ILE A 227 14.76 12.50 -43.39
CA ILE A 227 15.99 12.58 -42.59
C ILE A 227 15.64 12.60 -41.10
N ALA A 228 14.75 13.51 -40.69
CA ALA A 228 14.32 13.61 -39.30
C ALA A 228 13.66 12.32 -38.78
N ARG A 229 12.90 11.62 -39.62
CA ARG A 229 12.33 10.32 -39.27
C ARG A 229 13.43 9.25 -39.14
N GLY A 230 14.35 9.20 -40.09
CA GLY A 230 15.47 8.26 -40.10
C GLY A 230 16.32 8.38 -38.82
N ILE A 231 16.68 9.60 -38.43
CA ILE A 231 17.44 9.87 -37.20
C ILE A 231 16.66 9.44 -35.94
N ARG A 232 15.34 9.67 -35.90
CA ARG A 232 14.51 9.27 -34.74
C ARG A 232 14.30 7.77 -34.63
N SER A 233 14.30 7.06 -35.76
CA SER A 233 14.21 5.61 -35.82
C SER A 233 15.58 4.92 -35.79
N ASP A 234 16.66 5.70 -35.76
CA ASP A 234 18.02 5.18 -35.71
C ASP A 234 18.22 4.45 -34.38
N SER A 235 18.69 3.21 -34.46
CA SER A 235 18.95 2.38 -33.29
C SER A 235 20.26 2.75 -32.60
N SER A 236 21.20 3.41 -33.31
CA SER A 236 22.49 3.77 -32.74
C SER A 236 22.41 5.09 -31.96
N GLU A 237 22.88 5.06 -30.71
CA GLU A 237 23.00 6.22 -29.82
C GLU A 237 24.45 6.71 -29.64
N GLU A 238 25.41 6.00 -30.24
CA GLU A 238 26.85 6.30 -30.18
C GLU A 238 27.20 7.77 -30.50
N PRO A 239 26.56 8.45 -31.48
CA PRO A 239 26.88 9.85 -31.80
C PRO A 239 26.51 10.86 -30.70
N TYR A 240 25.78 10.44 -29.66
CA TYR A 240 25.28 11.32 -28.60
C TYR A 240 26.13 11.29 -27.32
N HIS A 241 27.21 10.49 -27.28
CA HIS A 241 28.14 10.37 -26.16
C HIS A 241 27.43 10.17 -24.81
N LEU A 242 26.59 9.13 -24.74
CA LEU A 242 25.77 8.82 -23.55
C LEU A 242 26.47 7.86 -22.57
N GLU A 243 27.71 7.45 -22.86
CA GLU A 243 28.43 6.41 -22.12
C GLU A 243 28.67 6.79 -20.67
N ASP A 244 28.91 8.08 -20.39
CA ASP A 244 29.10 8.58 -19.02
C ASP A 244 27.82 8.40 -18.20
N TYR A 245 26.65 8.73 -18.78
CA TYR A 245 25.36 8.50 -18.14
C TYR A 245 25.07 7.01 -17.94
N ASP A 246 25.41 6.18 -18.94
CA ASP A 246 25.25 4.73 -18.84
C ASP A 246 26.14 4.11 -17.77
N SER A 247 27.38 4.61 -17.62
CA SER A 247 28.29 4.20 -16.56
C SER A 247 27.77 4.57 -15.18
N GLU A 248 27.27 5.80 -15.00
CA GLU A 248 26.68 6.26 -13.73
C GLU A 248 25.43 5.46 -13.36
N ILE A 249 24.53 5.24 -14.32
CA ILE A 249 23.34 4.41 -14.13
C ILE A 249 23.75 2.98 -13.75
N GLY A 250 24.71 2.40 -14.45
CA GLY A 250 25.20 1.04 -14.17
C GLY A 250 25.82 0.92 -12.78
N LYS A 251 26.60 1.91 -12.33
CA LYS A 251 27.14 1.95 -10.96
C LYS A 251 26.03 2.01 -9.91
N ALA A 252 25.03 2.89 -10.12
CA ALA A 252 23.90 3.01 -9.20
C ALA A 252 22.99 1.76 -9.20
N GLU A 253 22.86 1.06 -10.33
CA GLU A 253 22.17 -0.24 -10.39
C GLU A 253 22.93 -1.33 -9.63
N GLN A 254 24.25 -1.38 -9.77
CA GLN A 254 25.09 -2.31 -9.00
C GLN A 254 25.01 -2.02 -7.49
N GLU A 255 25.06 -0.75 -7.10
CA GLU A 255 24.89 -0.32 -5.71
C GLU A 255 23.54 -0.76 -5.17
N ARG A 256 22.46 -0.56 -5.93
CA ARG A 256 21.11 -1.01 -5.58
C ARG A 256 21.05 -2.53 -5.34
N GLU A 257 21.60 -3.32 -6.25
CA GLU A 257 21.65 -4.78 -6.11
C GLU A 257 22.49 -5.22 -4.91
N GLN A 258 23.59 -4.52 -4.64
CA GLN A 258 24.41 -4.76 -3.47
C GLN A 258 23.62 -4.47 -2.18
N THR A 259 22.93 -3.34 -2.07
CA THR A 259 22.09 -3.00 -0.92
C THR A 259 20.98 -4.03 -0.69
N ILE A 260 20.37 -4.56 -1.76
CA ILE A 260 19.37 -5.63 -1.64
C ILE A 260 19.98 -6.93 -1.10
N ARG A 261 21.18 -7.30 -1.57
CA ARG A 261 21.90 -8.48 -1.07
C ARG A 261 22.29 -8.31 0.40
N GLU A 262 22.76 -7.13 0.78
CA GLU A 262 23.09 -6.79 2.17
C GLU A 262 21.86 -6.84 3.07
N MET A 263 20.71 -6.33 2.61
CA MET A 263 19.43 -6.43 3.33
C MET A 263 19.05 -7.89 3.61
N GLN A 264 19.12 -8.75 2.58
CA GLN A 264 18.81 -10.17 2.72
C GLN A 264 19.78 -10.86 3.70
N SER A 265 21.08 -10.56 3.58
CA SER A 265 22.10 -11.10 4.50
C SER A 265 21.90 -10.65 5.94
N ALA A 266 21.52 -9.38 6.16
CA ALA A 266 21.21 -8.84 7.48
C ALA A 266 19.96 -9.50 8.09
N GLN A 267 18.90 -9.74 7.30
CA GLN A 267 17.71 -10.47 7.73
C GLN A 267 18.03 -11.91 8.10
N ASP A 268 18.82 -12.61 7.27
CA ASP A 268 19.25 -13.97 7.56
C ASP A 268 20.07 -14.06 8.85
N THR A 269 20.99 -13.11 9.06
CA THR A 269 21.80 -13.02 10.27
C THR A 269 20.93 -12.72 11.49
N PHE A 270 19.90 -11.89 11.33
CA PHE A 270 18.94 -11.61 12.38
C PHE A 270 18.17 -12.86 12.79
N GLU A 271 17.59 -13.58 11.84
CA GLU A 271 16.79 -14.79 12.11
C GLU A 271 17.62 -15.95 12.66
N LYS A 272 18.85 -16.18 12.15
CA LYS A 272 19.68 -17.33 12.54
C LYS A 272 20.42 -17.12 13.85
N VAL A 273 20.94 -15.92 14.09
CA VAL A 273 21.87 -15.66 15.20
C VAL A 273 21.27 -14.67 16.20
N THR A 274 20.90 -13.48 15.74
CA THR A 274 20.54 -12.36 16.63
C THR A 274 19.27 -12.66 17.43
N LYS A 275 18.28 -13.30 16.81
CA LYS A 275 17.04 -13.72 17.45
C LYS A 275 17.25 -14.62 18.66
N ASN A 276 18.18 -15.58 18.55
CA ASN A 276 18.51 -16.50 19.64
C ASN A 276 19.21 -15.77 20.79
N ILE A 277 20.12 -14.85 20.47
CA ILE A 277 20.80 -14.01 21.46
C ILE A 277 19.78 -13.16 22.23
N ILE A 278 18.91 -12.44 21.52
CA ILE A 278 17.88 -11.58 22.13
C ILE A 278 16.95 -12.42 23.00
N THR A 279 16.50 -13.57 22.51
CA THR A 279 15.62 -14.48 23.27
C THR A 279 16.31 -14.95 24.55
N GLY A 280 17.57 -15.38 24.46
CA GLY A 280 18.34 -15.82 25.62
C GLY A 280 18.59 -14.70 26.65
N GLU A 281 18.87 -13.48 26.20
CA GLU A 281 19.01 -12.31 27.08
C GLU A 281 17.69 -11.97 27.79
N MET A 282 16.56 -12.03 27.08
CA MET A 282 15.24 -11.77 27.65
C MET A 282 14.82 -12.86 28.64
N ASP A 283 15.09 -14.12 28.32
CA ASP A 283 14.84 -15.25 29.23
C ASP A 283 15.71 -15.13 30.48
N SER A 284 17.00 -14.80 30.33
CA SER A 284 17.91 -14.59 31.46
C SER A 284 17.47 -13.43 32.36
N ALA A 285 16.97 -12.34 31.78
CA ALA A 285 16.49 -11.18 32.53
C ALA A 285 15.21 -11.48 33.32
N ALA A 286 14.33 -12.32 32.79
CA ALA A 286 13.07 -12.70 33.44
C ALA A 286 13.20 -13.90 34.40
N GLN A 287 14.32 -14.64 34.32
CA GLN A 287 14.53 -15.88 35.07
C GLN A 287 14.32 -15.70 36.58
N ALA A 288 14.88 -14.65 37.17
CA ALA A 288 14.77 -14.41 38.61
C ALA A 288 13.32 -14.19 39.08
N GLU A 289 12.51 -13.49 38.30
CA GLU A 289 11.09 -13.25 38.61
C GLU A 289 10.27 -14.54 38.44
N LEU A 290 10.54 -15.31 37.38
CA LEU A 290 9.88 -16.58 37.14
C LEU A 290 10.21 -17.62 38.20
N ASP A 291 11.46 -17.66 38.67
CA ASP A 291 11.90 -18.55 39.75
C ASP A 291 11.22 -18.17 41.06
N GLN A 292 11.12 -16.86 41.38
CA GLN A 292 10.38 -16.39 42.55
C GLN A 292 8.89 -16.79 42.52
N LEU A 293 8.21 -16.61 41.38
CA LEU A 293 6.81 -17.01 41.21
C LEU A 293 6.64 -18.52 41.26
N SER A 294 7.61 -19.28 40.73
CA SER A 294 7.63 -20.75 40.80
C SER A 294 7.81 -21.23 42.24
N ASP A 295 8.68 -20.60 43.01
CA ASP A 295 8.90 -20.91 44.43
C ASP A 295 7.66 -20.60 45.27
N GLN A 296 6.99 -19.46 45.02
CA GLN A 296 5.71 -19.11 45.66
C GLN A 296 4.61 -20.13 45.37
N LEU A 297 4.51 -20.59 44.12
CA LEU A 297 3.58 -21.65 43.75
C LEU A 297 3.91 -22.95 44.49
N ALA A 298 5.19 -23.34 44.53
CA ALA A 298 5.63 -24.55 45.23
C ALA A 298 5.33 -24.49 46.74
N GLU A 299 5.53 -23.34 47.38
CA GLU A 299 5.20 -23.12 48.79
C GLU A 299 3.68 -23.21 49.02
N SER A 300 2.88 -22.55 48.18
CA SER A 300 1.41 -22.60 48.29
C SER A 300 0.85 -24.02 48.08
N SER A 301 1.39 -24.75 47.10
CA SER A 301 1.02 -26.15 46.85
C SER A 301 1.40 -27.06 48.03
N ARG A 302 2.57 -26.85 48.66
CA ARG A 302 2.97 -27.57 49.88
C ARG A 302 2.02 -27.28 51.03
N ARG A 303 1.73 -26.00 51.31
CA ARG A 303 0.80 -25.59 52.36
C ARG A 303 -0.58 -26.21 52.14
N ARG A 304 -1.11 -26.18 50.91
CA ARG A 304 -2.39 -26.83 50.58
C ARG A 304 -2.32 -28.34 50.83
N SER A 305 -1.27 -29.03 50.38
CA SER A 305 -1.13 -30.48 50.57
C SER A 305 -1.03 -30.88 52.04
N GLU A 306 -0.34 -30.10 52.86
CA GLU A 306 -0.25 -30.32 54.30
C GLU A 306 -1.61 -30.12 55.00
N LEU A 307 -2.32 -29.04 54.66
CA LEU A 307 -3.66 -28.79 55.18
C LEU A 307 -4.65 -29.87 54.73
N GLU A 308 -4.58 -30.33 53.49
CA GLU A 308 -5.44 -31.41 52.97
C GLU A 308 -5.17 -32.74 53.69
N LYS A 309 -3.90 -33.04 54.03
CA LYS A 309 -3.57 -34.21 54.85
C LYS A 309 -4.11 -34.08 56.26
N ARG A 310 -3.98 -32.91 56.89
CA ARG A 310 -4.50 -32.64 58.24
C ARG A 310 -6.02 -32.72 58.29
N GLU A 311 -6.71 -32.13 57.32
CA GLU A 311 -8.17 -32.20 57.18
C GLU A 311 -8.63 -33.66 57.05
N LYS A 312 -8.01 -34.47 56.18
CA LYS A 312 -8.33 -35.90 56.02
C LYS A 312 -8.10 -36.71 57.31
N LEU A 313 -7.00 -36.44 58.01
CA LEU A 313 -6.70 -37.11 59.28
C LEU A 313 -7.70 -36.70 60.37
N GLY A 314 -8.06 -35.42 60.44
CA GLY A 314 -9.08 -34.92 61.36
C GLY A 314 -10.48 -35.49 61.07
N GLU A 315 -10.86 -35.60 59.80
CA GLU A 315 -12.08 -36.30 59.35
C GLU A 315 -12.10 -37.77 59.78
N GLN A 316 -10.98 -38.47 59.61
CA GLN A 316 -10.83 -39.86 60.04
C GLN A 316 -10.92 -40.00 61.56
N GLU A 317 -10.28 -39.10 62.32
CA GLU A 317 -10.34 -39.10 63.78
C GLU A 317 -11.77 -38.82 64.27
N LEU A 318 -12.44 -37.82 63.68
CA LEU A 318 -13.85 -37.51 63.96
C LEU A 318 -14.75 -38.71 63.72
N SER A 319 -14.54 -39.41 62.60
CA SER A 319 -15.32 -40.60 62.27
C SER A 319 -15.05 -41.78 63.21
N LEU A 320 -13.78 -42.03 63.55
CA LEU A 320 -13.39 -43.20 64.35
C LEU A 320 -13.66 -43.03 65.85
N ARG A 321 -13.48 -41.83 66.42
CA ARG A 321 -13.62 -41.59 67.87
C ARG A 321 -14.99 -41.08 68.29
N TYR A 322 -15.62 -40.22 67.48
CA TYR A 322 -16.82 -39.49 67.90
C TYR A 322 -18.07 -39.94 67.13
N GLU A 323 -18.00 -40.08 65.80
CA GLU A 323 -19.15 -40.44 64.96
C GLU A 323 -19.70 -41.85 65.28
N GLN A 324 -18.84 -42.80 65.65
CA GLN A 324 -19.26 -44.16 66.03
C GLN A 324 -20.15 -44.20 67.28
N LEU A 325 -19.99 -43.23 68.19
CA LEU A 325 -20.68 -43.20 69.48
C LEU A 325 -21.85 -42.20 69.47
N LEU A 326 -21.70 -41.08 68.77
CA LEU A 326 -22.71 -40.02 68.68
C LEU A 326 -23.68 -40.20 67.52
N GLY A 327 -23.27 -40.92 66.47
CA GLY A 327 -24.01 -41.00 65.22
C GLY A 327 -23.81 -39.76 64.35
N LYS A 328 -23.72 -39.97 63.03
CA LYS A 328 -23.54 -38.91 62.02
C LYS A 328 -24.52 -37.72 62.12
N PRO A 329 -25.81 -37.90 62.44
CA PRO A 329 -26.75 -36.78 62.56
C PRO A 329 -26.39 -35.77 63.66
N HIS A 330 -25.74 -36.25 64.73
CA HIS A 330 -25.41 -35.48 65.93
C HIS A 330 -23.98 -34.92 65.93
N MET A 331 -23.23 -35.12 64.84
CA MET A 331 -21.89 -34.53 64.63
C MET A 331 -21.97 -33.07 64.16
N LYS A 332 -22.69 -32.24 64.93
CA LYS A 332 -22.82 -30.80 64.74
C LYS A 332 -22.70 -30.10 66.09
N GLU A 333 -22.09 -28.92 66.13
CA GLU A 333 -21.90 -28.15 67.37
C GLU A 333 -23.23 -27.99 68.15
N GLU A 334 -24.31 -27.62 67.46
CA GLU A 334 -25.64 -27.42 68.07
C GLU A 334 -26.23 -28.71 68.67
N GLU A 335 -25.94 -29.86 68.08
CA GLU A 335 -26.45 -31.16 68.54
C GLU A 335 -25.60 -31.70 69.70
N ILE A 336 -24.29 -31.46 69.67
CA ILE A 336 -23.38 -31.79 70.78
C ILE A 336 -23.71 -30.94 72.01
N ASP A 337 -24.06 -29.66 71.83
CA ASP A 337 -24.51 -28.79 72.93
C ASP A 337 -25.81 -29.30 73.56
N ARG A 338 -26.77 -29.77 72.76
CA ARG A 338 -28.00 -30.39 73.28
C ARG A 338 -27.73 -31.70 74.04
N LEU A 339 -26.83 -32.53 73.54
CA LEU A 339 -26.39 -33.74 74.24
C LEU A 339 -25.70 -33.40 75.57
N TYR A 340 -24.92 -32.33 75.60
CA TYR A 340 -24.24 -31.83 76.79
C TYR A 340 -25.26 -31.37 77.85
N GLU A 341 -26.26 -30.59 77.44
CA GLU A 341 -27.33 -30.10 78.31
C GLU A 341 -28.19 -31.24 78.91
N LEU A 342 -28.53 -32.26 78.12
CA LEU A 342 -29.30 -33.43 78.59
C LEU A 342 -28.56 -34.23 79.67
N ILE A 343 -27.24 -34.32 79.59
CA ILE A 343 -26.41 -35.02 80.58
C ILE A 343 -26.18 -34.11 81.81
N GLN A 344 -25.97 -32.81 81.61
CA GLN A 344 -25.75 -31.85 82.70
C GLN A 344 -27.00 -31.61 83.56
N SER A 345 -28.18 -31.62 82.94
CA SER A 345 -29.48 -31.50 83.62
C SER A 345 -29.91 -32.77 84.36
N GLY A 346 -29.19 -33.88 84.18
CA GLY A 346 -29.52 -35.20 84.76
C GLY A 346 -30.67 -35.92 84.05
N GLU A 347 -31.16 -35.40 82.91
CA GLU A 347 -32.20 -36.04 82.11
C GLU A 347 -31.73 -37.32 81.43
N ALA A 348 -30.43 -37.48 81.19
CA ALA A 348 -29.81 -38.69 80.65
C ALA A 348 -28.69 -39.19 81.58
N SER A 349 -28.65 -40.51 81.82
CA SER A 349 -27.69 -41.12 82.74
C SER A 349 -26.38 -41.57 82.08
N SER A 350 -26.32 -41.57 80.74
CA SER A 350 -25.14 -41.93 79.96
C SER A 350 -25.17 -41.28 78.57
N LEU A 351 -24.04 -41.24 77.89
CA LEU A 351 -23.91 -40.68 76.54
C LEU A 351 -24.89 -41.32 75.53
N ILE A 352 -24.99 -42.66 75.55
CA ILE A 352 -25.89 -43.41 74.65
C ILE A 352 -27.37 -43.20 75.01
N ASP A 353 -27.70 -43.05 76.30
CA ASP A 353 -29.05 -42.69 76.75
C ASP A 353 -29.43 -41.26 76.29
N ALA A 354 -28.48 -40.33 76.27
CA ALA A 354 -28.69 -38.99 75.75
C ALA A 354 -28.92 -38.99 74.22
N VAL A 355 -28.12 -39.74 73.46
CA VAL A 355 -28.26 -39.90 72.00
C VAL A 355 -29.61 -40.54 71.66
N THR A 356 -29.96 -41.66 72.28
CA THR A 356 -31.24 -42.35 72.03
C THR A 356 -32.47 -41.53 72.44
N LYS A 357 -32.37 -40.70 73.48
CA LYS A 357 -33.42 -39.74 73.85
C LYS A 357 -33.57 -38.59 72.86
N LEU A 358 -32.47 -38.14 72.25
CA LEU A 358 -32.50 -37.15 71.18
C LEU A 358 -33.07 -37.75 69.89
N GLU A 359 -32.66 -38.97 69.53
CA GLU A 359 -33.20 -39.72 68.38
C GLU A 359 -34.69 -40.06 68.56
N GLY A 360 -35.14 -40.33 69.79
CA GLY A 360 -36.54 -40.60 70.14
C GLY A 360 -37.43 -39.38 70.37
N LYS A 361 -36.85 -38.17 70.39
CA LYS A 361 -37.56 -36.87 70.48
C LYS A 361 -37.68 -36.16 69.11
N GLY A 362 -37.22 -36.79 68.02
CA GLY A 362 -37.32 -36.32 66.64
C GLY A 362 -38.66 -36.60 65.98
#